data_AF-A0A5S3SAJ7-F1
#
_entry.id   AF-A0A5S3SAJ7-F1
#
_cell.length_a   1.000
_cell.length_b   1.000
_cell.length_c   1.000
_cell.angle_alpha   90.00
_cell.angle_beta   90.00
_cell.angle_gamma   90.00
#
_symmetry.space_group_name_H-M   'P 1'
#
loop_
_entity.id
_entity.type
_entity.pdbx_description
1 polymer ?
#
loop_
_entity_poly.entity_id
_entity_poly.type
_entity_poly.pdbx_seq_one_letter_code
_entity_poly.pdbx_strand_id
1 'polypeptide(L)'
;VLGPRSYFFYGISSVVCAFIGFRYNAWRMEVSEDNNNTRIESFKILQELAELELIVFAAHYDRNEVEGSPRKGWGKVNLNHEWSY
;
A
#
# COMPACT_ATOMS: atom_id res chain seq x y z
N VAL A 1 -35.99 -13.17 -38.76
CA VAL A 1 -35.63 -14.31 -37.87
C VAL A 1 -34.14 -14.54 -38.01
N LEU A 2 -33.35 -14.25 -36.96
CA LEU A 2 -31.90 -14.47 -37.01
C LEU A 2 -31.61 -15.97 -37.19
N GLY A 3 -30.69 -16.32 -38.10
CA GLY A 3 -30.40 -17.72 -38.43
C GLY A 3 -29.59 -18.44 -37.33
N PRO A 4 -29.63 -19.78 -37.26
CA PRO A 4 -29.00 -20.56 -36.19
C PRO A 4 -27.49 -20.25 -35.96
N ARG A 5 -26.76 -19.81 -37.00
CA ARG A 5 -25.34 -19.46 -36.90
C ARG A 5 -25.07 -18.21 -36.06
N SER A 6 -25.98 -17.23 -36.02
CA SER A 6 -25.76 -16.00 -35.25
C SER A 6 -25.83 -16.25 -33.73
N TYR A 7 -26.63 -17.21 -33.27
CA TYR A 7 -26.70 -17.56 -31.84
C TYR A 7 -25.36 -18.07 -31.30
N PHE A 8 -24.61 -18.84 -32.10
CA PHE A 8 -23.26 -19.27 -31.74
C PHE A 8 -22.29 -18.10 -31.63
N PHE A 9 -22.35 -17.14 -32.56
CA PHE A 9 -21.56 -15.91 -32.48
C PHE A 9 -21.88 -15.12 -31.21
N TYR A 10 -23.16 -14.94 -30.88
CA TYR A 10 -23.56 -14.27 -29.64
C TYR A 10 -23.05 -15.01 -28.40
N GLY A 11 -23.20 -16.34 -28.36
CA GLY A 11 -22.71 -17.15 -27.23
C GLY A 11 -21.19 -17.09 -27.04
N ILE A 12 -20.41 -17.10 -28.12
CA ILE A 12 -18.95 -16.96 -28.03
C ILE A 12 -18.58 -15.55 -27.58
N SER A 13 -19.24 -14.52 -28.14
CA SER A 13 -18.97 -13.13 -27.78
C SER A 13 -19.30 -12.84 -26.30
N SER A 14 -20.38 -13.39 -25.77
CA SER A 14 -20.76 -13.20 -24.37
C SER A 14 -19.76 -13.84 -23.42
N VAL A 15 -19.29 -15.05 -23.73
CA VAL A 15 -18.26 -15.74 -22.95
C VAL A 15 -16.94 -14.96 -22.97
N VAL A 16 -16.50 -14.48 -24.13
CA VAL A 16 -15.28 -13.66 -24.25
C VAL A 16 -15.41 -12.37 -23.45
N CYS A 17 -16.52 -11.65 -23.59
CA CYS A 17 -16.78 -10.44 -22.82
C CYS A 17 -16.83 -10.71 -21.31
N ALA A 18 -17.37 -11.86 -20.88
CA ALA A 18 -17.40 -12.25 -19.47
C ALA A 18 -15.98 -12.47 -18.91
N PHE A 19 -15.11 -13.17 -19.64
CA PHE A 19 -13.71 -13.37 -19.21
C PHE A 19 -12.92 -12.06 -19.16
N ILE A 20 -13.10 -11.18 -20.15
CA ILE A 20 -12.47 -9.86 -20.17
C ILE A 20 -12.95 -9.04 -18.98
N GLY A 21 -14.27 -9.00 -18.75
CA GLY A 21 -14.86 -8.30 -17.60
C GLY A 21 -14.36 -8.84 -16.27
N PHE A 22 -14.24 -10.16 -16.13
CA PHE A 22 -13.69 -10.77 -14.92
C PHE A 22 -12.23 -10.39 -14.69
N ARG A 23 -11.38 -10.49 -15.73
CA ARG A 23 -9.97 -10.08 -15.63
C ARG A 23 -9.81 -8.60 -15.30
N TYR A 24 -10.62 -7.73 -15.93
CA TYR A 24 -10.58 -6.30 -15.64
C TYR A 24 -10.95 -6.01 -14.18
N ASN A 25 -11.97 -6.68 -13.64
CA ASN A 25 -12.33 -6.51 -12.23
C ASN A 25 -11.24 -6.99 -11.28
N ALA A 26 -10.60 -8.13 -11.57
CA ALA A 26 -9.47 -8.63 -10.77
C ALA A 26 -8.28 -7.66 -10.78
N TRP A 27 -7.84 -7.25 -11.97
CA TRP A 27 -6.75 -6.27 -12.11
C TRP A 27 -7.07 -4.94 -11.41
N ARG A 28 -8.30 -4.44 -11.56
CA ARG A 28 -8.71 -3.19 -10.91
C ARG A 28 -8.74 -3.31 -9.39
N MET A 29 -9.03 -4.50 -8.86
CA MET A 29 -8.96 -4.78 -7.43
C MET A 29 -7.51 -4.80 -6.94
N GLU A 30 -6.63 -5.52 -7.63
CA GLU A 30 -5.18 -5.58 -7.33
C GLU A 30 -4.57 -4.17 -7.31
N VAL A 31 -4.80 -3.36 -8.34
CA VAL A 31 -4.31 -1.97 -8.41
C VAL A 31 -4.86 -1.11 -7.26
N SER A 32 -6.13 -1.30 -6.88
CA SER A 32 -6.71 -0.57 -5.76
C SER A 32 -6.13 -0.98 -4.43
N GLU A 33 -5.80 -2.27 -4.26
CA GLU A 33 -5.19 -2.82 -3.06
C GLU A 33 -3.74 -2.36 -2.93
N ASP A 34 -2.96 -2.41 -4.02
CA ASP A 34 -1.59 -1.90 -4.08
C ASP A 34 -1.53 -0.41 -3.71
N ASN A 35 -2.37 0.41 -4.34
CA ASN A 35 -2.44 1.84 -4.01
C ASN A 35 -2.82 2.10 -2.54
N ASN A 36 -3.70 1.26 -1.98
CA ASN A 36 -4.09 1.36 -0.58
C ASN A 36 -2.94 0.97 0.35
N ASN A 37 -2.23 -0.11 0.02
CA ASN A 37 -1.10 -0.60 0.79
C ASN A 37 0.06 0.42 0.78
N THR A 38 0.45 0.92 -0.39
CA THR A 38 1.48 1.97 -0.52
C THR A 38 1.12 3.20 0.30
N ARG A 39 -0.16 3.62 0.29
CA ARG A 39 -0.62 4.76 1.09
C ARG A 39 -0.48 4.49 2.59
N ILE A 40 -0.88 3.30 3.05
CA ILE A 40 -0.80 2.91 4.46
C ILE A 40 0.66 2.86 4.93
N GLU A 41 1.54 2.19 4.17
CA GLU A 41 2.97 2.12 4.51
C GLU A 41 3.64 3.50 4.52
N SER A 42 3.31 4.36 3.55
CA SER A 42 3.81 5.74 3.53
C SER A 42 3.43 6.51 4.79
N PHE A 43 2.20 6.37 5.28
CA PHE A 43 1.77 7.04 6.52
C PHE A 43 2.47 6.49 7.76
N LYS A 44 2.76 5.18 7.80
CA LYS A 44 3.51 4.58 8.91
C LYS A 44 4.94 5.11 8.98
N ILE A 45 5.63 5.24 7.83
CA ILE A 45 6.97 5.83 7.77
C ILE A 45 6.94 7.28 8.27
N LEU A 46 5.94 8.08 7.86
CA LEU A 46 5.80 9.46 8.34
C LEU A 46 5.56 9.53 9.86
N GLN A 47 4.76 8.61 10.41
CA GLN A 47 4.54 8.55 11.85
C GLN A 47 5.81 8.17 12.62
N GLU A 48 6.52 7.14 12.17
CA GLU A 48 7.78 6.69 12.77
C GLU A 48 8.87 7.78 12.70
N LEU A 49 8.89 8.56 11.61
CA LEU A 49 9.78 9.71 11.47
C LEU A 49 9.42 10.84 12.45
N ALA A 50 8.14 11.14 12.64
CA ALA A 50 7.68 12.14 13.62
C ALA A 50 8.02 11.70 15.06
N GLU A 51 7.90 10.41 15.37
CA GLU A 51 8.31 9.87 16.67
C GLU A 51 9.82 9.97 16.88
N LEU A 52 10.63 9.73 15.83
CA LEU A 52 12.07 9.95 15.88
C LEU A 52 12.41 11.43 16.12
N GLU A 53 11.72 12.35 15.45
CA GLU A 53 11.90 13.79 15.63
C GLU A 53 11.63 14.21 17.09
N LEU A 54 10.58 13.68 17.73
CA LEU A 54 10.30 13.93 19.15
C LEU A 54 11.41 13.41 20.07
N ILE A 55 12.00 12.26 19.78
CA ILE A 55 13.14 11.72 20.54
C ILE A 55 14.36 12.64 20.39
N VAL A 56 14.62 13.15 19.19
CA VAL A 56 15.71 14.10 18.92
C VAL A 56 15.46 15.42 19.66
N PHE A 57 14.23 15.92 19.66
CA PHE A 57 13.85 17.11 20.43
C PHE A 57 14.06 16.93 21.93
N ALA A 58 13.58 15.82 22.51
CA ALA A 58 13.75 15.51 23.93
C ALA A 58 15.22 15.35 24.34
N ALA A 59 16.05 14.80 23.44
CA ALA A 59 17.49 14.68 23.64
C ALA A 59 18.20 16.04 23.60
N HIS A 60 17.86 16.88 22.61
CA HIS A 60 18.59 18.12 22.33
C HIS A 60 18.15 19.29 23.22
N TYR A 61 16.85 19.47 23.43
CA TYR A 61 16.29 20.62 24.13
C TYR A 61 15.99 20.34 25.59
N ASP A 62 15.37 19.20 25.89
CA ASP A 62 14.95 18.86 27.26
C ASP A 62 16.07 18.17 28.07
N ARG A 63 17.17 17.78 27.41
CA ARG A 63 18.29 17.00 27.99
C ARG A 63 17.80 15.76 28.76
N ASN A 64 16.66 15.20 28.34
CA ASN A 64 16.07 14.05 28.98
C ASN A 64 16.73 12.77 28.44
N GLU A 65 17.71 12.25 29.19
CA GLU A 65 18.46 11.04 28.80
C GLU A 65 17.60 9.76 28.74
N VAL A 66 16.39 9.78 29.33
CA VAL A 66 15.49 8.61 29.40
C VAL A 66 14.56 8.55 28.18
N GLU A 67 13.98 9.69 27.78
CA GLU A 67 13.10 9.77 26.60
C GLU A 67 13.89 9.98 25.31
N GLY A 68 14.90 10.85 25.34
CA GLY A 68 15.83 11.13 24.24
C GLY A 68 16.97 10.14 24.07
N SER A 69 16.87 8.93 24.65
CA SER A 69 17.99 7.99 24.64
C SER A 69 18.39 7.62 23.19
N PRO A 70 19.69 7.68 22.83
CA PRO A 70 20.15 7.31 21.48
C PRO A 70 19.76 5.88 21.08
N ARG A 71 19.58 4.98 22.05
CA ARG A 71 19.11 3.61 21.84
C ARG A 71 17.68 3.56 21.29
N LYS A 72 16.78 4.38 21.85
CA LYS A 72 15.40 4.50 21.34
C LYS A 72 15.38 5.10 19.93
N GLY A 73 16.18 6.15 19.70
CA GLY A 73 16.30 6.77 18.37
C GLY A 73 16.85 5.81 17.31
N TRP A 74 17.89 5.05 17.62
CA TRP A 74 18.47 4.07 16.68
C TRP A 74 17.49 2.95 16.31
N GLY A 75 16.65 2.51 17.25
CA GLY A 75 15.56 1.56 16.96
C GLY A 75 14.57 2.09 15.93
N LYS A 76 14.19 3.37 16.05
CA LYS A 76 13.29 4.05 15.10
C LYS A 76 13.91 4.24 13.72
N VAL A 77 15.21 4.55 13.64
CA VAL A 77 15.93 4.63 12.36
C VAL A 77 16.00 3.26 11.67
N ASN A 78 16.28 2.19 12.41
CA ASN A 78 16.36 0.85 11.84
C ASN A 78 15.01 0.37 11.30
N LEU A 79 13.92 0.67 12.02
CA LEU A 79 12.55 0.39 11.55
C LEU A 79 12.24 1.15 10.26
N ASN A 80 12.52 2.45 10.20
CA ASN A 80 12.31 3.24 8.97
C ASN A 80 13.11 2.70 7.77
N HIS A 81 14.34 2.25 8.00
CA HIS A 81 15.17 1.61 6.98
C HIS A 81 14.47 0.35 6.45
N GLU A 82 14.03 -0.55 7.33
CA GLU A 82 13.33 -1.80 6.93
C GLU A 82 12.06 -1.57 6.10
N TRP A 83 11.32 -0.48 6.35
CA TRP A 83 10.02 -0.21 5.71
C TRP A 83 10.17 0.58 4.40
N SER A 84 11.37 1.10 4.11
CA SER A 84 11.68 1.82 2.89
C SER A 84 12.03 0.91 1.70
N TYR A 85 12.19 -0.40 1.92
CA TYR A 85 12.49 -1.41 0.88
C TYR A 85 11.23 -2.18 0.46
#